data_AF-A0A3R0XJS8-F1
#
_entry.id   AF-A0A3R0XJS8-F1
#
_cell.length_a   1.000
_cell.length_b   1.000
_cell.length_c   1.000
_cell.angle_alpha   90.00
_cell.angle_beta   90.00
_cell.angle_gamma   90.00
#
_symmetry.space_group_name_H-M   'P 1'
#
loop_
_entity.id
_entity.type
_entity.pdbx_description
1 polymer ?
#
loop_
_entity_poly.entity_id
_entity_poly.type
_entity_poly.pdbx_seq_one_letter_code
_entity_poly.pdbx_strand_id
1 'polypeptide(L)'
;MKKINTETATYSVIDKGEKDGLTLNQLAERNAEYVAEISRLEAKCIAIVAENTALKSAKEIIRYLNANREEASFCGIDDCHIDDAAEAMVTPATDDFLVELRTQARNELITELESRFNQMTETLPVELRSGAAGAAAFVSAFRKGIAR
;
A
#
# COMPACT_ATOMS: atom_id res chain seq x y z
N MET A 1 -58.75 4.89 -29.52
CA MET A 1 -57.52 4.34 -28.92
C MET A 1 -56.33 5.20 -29.34
N LYS A 2 -55.79 5.99 -28.41
CA LYS A 2 -54.60 6.84 -28.63
C LYS A 2 -53.38 5.92 -28.74
N LYS A 3 -52.77 5.83 -29.92
CA LYS A 3 -51.45 5.20 -30.08
C LYS A 3 -50.46 6.05 -29.31
N ILE A 4 -49.96 5.54 -28.19
CA ILE A 4 -48.82 6.14 -27.49
C ILE A 4 -47.63 5.86 -28.39
N ASN A 5 -47.14 6.91 -29.05
CA ASN A 5 -45.89 6.86 -29.80
C ASN A 5 -44.79 6.69 -28.76
N THR A 6 -44.32 5.46 -28.55
CA THR A 6 -43.11 5.20 -27.76
C THR A 6 -41.93 5.62 -28.63
N GLU A 7 -41.69 6.92 -28.68
CA GLU A 7 -40.37 7.44 -28.99
C GLU A 7 -39.45 6.87 -27.91
N THR A 8 -38.72 5.81 -28.27
CA THR A 8 -37.47 5.45 -27.61
C THR A 8 -36.61 6.69 -27.62
N ALA A 9 -36.66 7.45 -26.53
CA ALA A 9 -35.65 8.41 -26.19
C ALA A 9 -34.35 7.61 -25.97
N THR A 10 -33.64 7.37 -27.06
CA THR A 10 -32.21 7.13 -27.03
C THR A 10 -31.63 8.31 -26.28
N TYR A 11 -31.26 8.09 -25.02
CA TYR A 11 -30.63 9.09 -24.18
C TYR A 11 -29.24 9.36 -24.75
N SER A 12 -29.18 10.25 -25.74
CA SER A 12 -27.95 10.83 -26.25
C SER A 12 -27.42 11.81 -25.21
N VAL A 13 -26.69 11.28 -24.23
CA VAL A 13 -25.78 12.09 -23.42
C VAL A 13 -24.40 11.44 -23.49
N ILE A 14 -23.93 11.21 -24.72
CA ILE A 14 -22.52 11.30 -25.08
C ILE A 14 -22.37 12.65 -25.79
N ASP A 15 -22.60 13.74 -25.08
CA ASP A 15 -22.38 15.09 -25.66
C ASP A 15 -21.96 16.13 -24.61
N LYS A 16 -21.16 15.68 -23.63
CA LYS A 16 -20.39 16.57 -22.73
C LYS A 16 -18.91 16.17 -22.69
N GLY A 17 -18.39 15.78 -23.85
CA GLY A 17 -16.96 15.60 -24.09
C GLY A 17 -16.22 16.89 -24.45
N GLU A 18 -16.83 18.07 -24.27
CA GLU A 18 -16.21 19.35 -24.66
C GLU A 18 -16.13 20.32 -23.49
N LYS A 19 -15.10 20.07 -22.66
CA LYS A 19 -14.17 21.04 -22.05
C LYS A 19 -13.53 20.34 -20.84
N ASP A 20 -12.33 19.80 -21.03
CA ASP A 20 -11.43 19.28 -19.98
C ASP A 20 -11.85 18.00 -19.23
N GLY A 21 -12.51 17.03 -19.89
CA GLY A 21 -12.96 15.77 -19.27
C GLY A 21 -12.46 14.50 -19.97
N LEU A 22 -12.06 13.49 -19.18
CA LEU A 22 -11.78 12.13 -19.67
C LEU A 22 -13.01 11.55 -20.40
N THR A 23 -12.77 10.79 -21.48
CA THR A 23 -13.83 10.05 -22.17
C THR A 23 -14.44 8.98 -21.26
N LEU A 24 -15.68 8.55 -21.55
CA LEU A 24 -16.35 7.47 -20.80
C LEU A 24 -15.52 6.19 -20.73
N ASN A 25 -14.80 5.85 -21.82
CA ASN A 25 -13.92 4.68 -21.85
C ASN A 25 -12.72 4.85 -20.90
N GLN A 26 -12.08 6.02 -20.90
CA GLN A 26 -10.96 6.30 -19.99
C GLN A 26 -11.40 6.35 -18.52
N LEU A 27 -12.62 6.82 -18.24
CA LEU A 27 -13.21 6.75 -16.90
C LEU A 27 -13.48 5.31 -16.49
N ALA A 28 -14.00 4.48 -17.39
CA ALA A 28 -14.24 3.07 -17.13
C ALA A 28 -12.91 2.33 -16.83
N GLU A 29 -11.86 2.61 -17.60
CA GLU A 29 -10.51 2.05 -17.38
C GLU A 29 -9.96 2.45 -16.00
N ARG A 30 -9.95 3.76 -15.67
CA ARG A 30 -9.49 4.22 -14.35
C ARG A 30 -10.32 3.66 -13.20
N ASN A 31 -11.63 3.54 -13.38
CA ASN A 31 -12.49 2.95 -12.36
C ASN A 31 -12.18 1.46 -12.16
N ALA A 32 -11.87 0.72 -13.23
CA ALA A 32 -11.44 -0.67 -13.12
C ALA A 32 -10.11 -0.79 -12.34
N GLU A 33 -9.15 0.09 -12.61
CA GLU A 33 -7.88 0.17 -11.87
C GLU A 33 -8.12 0.47 -10.37
N TYR A 34 -8.97 1.47 -10.05
CA TYR A 34 -9.26 1.80 -8.66
C TYR A 34 -9.99 0.69 -7.92
N VAL A 35 -10.95 0.03 -8.56
CA VAL A 35 -11.65 -1.13 -7.95
C VAL A 35 -10.65 -2.25 -7.66
N ALA A 36 -9.75 -2.56 -8.61
CA ALA A 36 -8.72 -3.57 -8.40
C ALA A 36 -7.79 -3.21 -7.23
N GLU A 37 -7.36 -1.95 -7.14
CA GLU A 37 -6.49 -1.48 -6.06
C GLU A 37 -7.19 -1.48 -4.70
N ILE A 38 -8.45 -1.04 -4.64
CA ILE A 38 -9.25 -1.10 -3.41
C ILE A 38 -9.38 -2.55 -2.93
N SER A 39 -9.73 -3.49 -3.82
CA SER A 39 -9.84 -4.91 -3.45
C SER A 39 -8.50 -5.49 -2.97
N ARG A 40 -7.38 -5.08 -3.57
CA ARG A 40 -6.03 -5.47 -3.11
C ARG A 40 -5.74 -4.95 -1.71
N LEU A 41 -6.05 -3.68 -1.44
CA LEU A 41 -5.84 -3.05 -0.13
C LEU A 41 -6.76 -3.65 0.94
N GLU A 42 -8.02 -3.91 0.62
CA GLU A 42 -8.97 -4.59 1.50
C GLU A 42 -8.47 -5.98 1.90
N ALA A 43 -7.96 -6.77 0.95
CA ALA A 43 -7.38 -8.08 1.25
C ALA A 43 -6.18 -7.98 2.21
N LYS A 44 -5.29 -6.99 2.02
CA LYS A 44 -4.17 -6.74 2.92
C LYS A 44 -4.63 -6.34 4.33
N CYS A 45 -5.61 -5.44 4.41
CA CYS A 45 -6.19 -5.02 5.69
C CYS A 45 -6.81 -6.22 6.43
N ILE A 46 -7.56 -7.07 5.73
CA ILE A 46 -8.15 -8.28 6.32
C ILE A 46 -7.06 -9.20 6.88
N ALA A 47 -5.98 -9.45 6.13
CA ALA A 47 -4.87 -10.29 6.57
C ALA A 47 -4.19 -9.71 7.83
N ILE A 48 -3.89 -8.41 7.84
CA ILE A 48 -3.27 -7.73 9.00
C ILE A 48 -4.21 -7.75 10.22
N VAL A 49 -5.51 -7.58 10.02
CA VAL A 49 -6.50 -7.67 11.10
C VAL A 49 -6.58 -9.09 11.68
N ALA A 50 -6.47 -10.12 10.82
CA ALA A 50 -6.39 -11.51 11.27
C ALA A 50 -5.15 -11.77 12.13
N GLU A 51 -3.98 -11.32 11.69
CA GLU A 51 -2.74 -11.38 12.48
C GLU A 51 -2.86 -10.64 13.81
N ASN A 52 -3.44 -9.43 13.81
CA ASN A 52 -3.64 -8.66 15.04
C ASN A 52 -4.55 -9.39 16.03
N THR A 53 -5.56 -10.09 15.52
CA THR A 53 -6.48 -10.91 16.32
C THR A 53 -5.76 -12.11 16.90
N ALA A 54 -4.96 -12.81 16.10
CA ALA A 54 -4.13 -13.93 16.55
C ALA A 54 -3.13 -13.49 17.63
N LEU A 55 -2.43 -12.37 17.43
CA LEU A 55 -1.51 -11.80 18.42
C LEU A 55 -2.18 -11.45 19.75
N LYS A 56 -3.42 -10.93 19.71
CA LYS A 56 -4.20 -10.69 20.94
C LYS A 56 -4.55 -12.00 21.65
N SER A 57 -4.89 -13.05 20.91
CA SER A 57 -5.12 -14.38 21.49
C SER A 57 -3.84 -14.96 22.10
N ALA A 58 -2.71 -14.88 21.39
CA ALA A 58 -1.40 -15.31 21.89
C ALA A 58 -1.03 -14.59 23.19
N LYS A 59 -1.25 -13.28 23.26
CA LYS A 59 -1.06 -12.49 24.48
C LYS A 59 -1.87 -13.03 25.65
N GLU A 60 -3.14 -13.39 25.44
CA GLU A 60 -3.98 -13.94 26.50
C GLU A 60 -3.54 -15.34 26.94
N ILE A 61 -3.11 -16.19 26.00
CA ILE A 61 -2.52 -17.49 26.29
C ILE A 61 -1.27 -17.33 27.17
N ILE A 62 -0.34 -16.47 26.77
CA ILE A 62 0.89 -16.19 27.53
C ILE A 62 0.56 -15.65 28.92
N ARG A 63 -0.46 -14.80 29.06
CA ARG A 63 -0.90 -14.28 30.36
C ARG A 63 -1.45 -15.39 31.26
N TYR A 64 -2.24 -16.31 30.69
CA TYR A 64 -2.78 -17.46 31.43
C TYR A 64 -1.68 -18.39 31.92
N LEU A 65 -0.73 -18.76 31.06
CA LEU A 65 0.39 -19.64 31.42
C LEU A 65 1.27 -19.01 32.51
N ASN A 66 1.55 -17.71 32.41
CA ASN A 66 2.31 -17.00 33.44
C ASN A 66 1.61 -16.96 34.80
N ALA A 67 0.28 -16.82 34.81
CA ALA A 67 -0.50 -16.77 36.06
C ALA A 67 -0.62 -18.14 36.74
N ASN A 68 -0.55 -19.24 35.98
CA ASN A 68 -0.77 -20.61 36.46
C ASN A 68 0.47 -21.49 36.28
N ARG A 69 1.67 -20.90 36.42
CA ARG A 69 2.95 -21.55 36.08
C ARG A 69 3.19 -22.89 36.79
N GLU A 70 2.74 -23.04 38.04
CA GLU A 70 2.87 -24.31 38.78
C GLU A 70 1.90 -25.38 38.27
N GLU A 71 0.69 -25.00 37.86
CA GLU A 71 -0.29 -25.92 37.29
C GLU A 71 0.07 -26.31 35.86
N ALA A 72 0.48 -25.36 35.02
CA ALA A 72 0.88 -25.60 33.63
C ALA A 72 2.05 -26.61 33.49
N SER A 73 3.01 -26.56 34.44
CA SER A 73 4.14 -27.48 34.54
C SER A 73 3.74 -28.92 34.93
N PHE A 74 2.58 -29.10 35.59
CA PHE A 74 2.14 -30.39 36.13
C PHE A 74 1.27 -31.20 35.16
N CYS A 75 0.53 -30.55 34.26
CA CYS A 75 -0.51 -31.21 33.44
C CYS A 75 -0.16 -31.35 31.94
N GLY A 76 1.03 -30.94 31.48
CA GLY A 76 1.40 -31.02 30.06
C GLY A 76 0.57 -30.11 29.14
N ILE A 77 -0.23 -29.22 29.73
CA ILE A 77 -1.06 -28.20 29.06
C ILE A 77 -0.19 -27.10 28.44
N ASP A 78 1.07 -26.97 28.88
CA ASP A 78 2.02 -25.97 28.38
C ASP A 78 2.34 -26.14 26.88
N ASP A 79 2.48 -27.38 26.38
CA ASP A 79 3.04 -27.60 25.03
C ASP A 79 2.10 -27.14 23.89
N CYS A 80 0.81 -27.50 23.94
CA CYS A 80 -0.14 -27.17 22.88
C CYS A 80 -0.50 -25.67 22.83
N HIS A 81 -0.54 -25.00 23.98
CA HIS A 81 -0.83 -23.57 24.04
C HIS A 81 0.38 -22.70 23.68
N ILE A 82 1.60 -23.18 23.93
CA ILE A 82 2.83 -22.52 23.50
C ILE A 82 2.96 -22.57 21.97
N ASP A 83 2.69 -23.71 21.34
CA ASP A 83 2.73 -23.84 19.88
C ASP A 83 1.70 -22.92 19.19
N ASP A 84 0.45 -22.89 19.67
CA ASP A 84 -0.58 -21.98 19.17
C ASP A 84 -0.17 -20.50 19.31
N ALA A 85 0.42 -20.13 20.45
CA ALA A 85 0.90 -18.77 20.69
C ALA A 85 2.10 -18.41 19.80
N ALA A 86 3.02 -19.37 19.58
CA ALA A 86 4.17 -19.18 18.72
C ALA A 86 3.76 -19.00 17.25
N GLU A 87 2.83 -19.82 16.76
CA GLU A 87 2.27 -19.67 15.40
C GLU A 87 1.57 -18.32 15.23
N ALA A 88 0.74 -17.92 16.20
CA ALA A 88 0.05 -16.63 16.20
C ALA A 88 0.98 -15.40 16.27
N MET A 89 2.25 -15.57 16.65
CA MET A 89 3.26 -14.51 16.68
C MET A 89 3.99 -14.33 15.35
N VAL A 90 3.76 -15.19 14.36
CA VAL A 90 4.31 -15.05 13.01
C VAL A 90 3.39 -14.14 12.18
N THR A 91 3.92 -13.03 11.65
CA THR A 91 3.12 -11.97 11.00
C THR A 91 3.56 -11.61 9.57
N PRO A 92 3.46 -12.54 8.61
CA PRO A 92 3.95 -12.36 7.24
C PRO A 92 3.23 -11.24 6.47
N ALA A 93 1.93 -11.03 6.67
CA ALA A 93 1.19 -9.95 6.00
C ALA A 93 1.65 -8.58 6.49
N THR A 94 1.93 -8.45 7.80
CA THR A 94 2.56 -7.25 8.36
C THR A 94 3.96 -7.04 7.79
N ASP A 95 4.79 -8.09 7.69
CA ASP A 95 6.14 -8.00 7.12
C ASP A 95 6.12 -7.56 5.65
N ASP A 96 5.25 -8.17 4.83
CA ASP A 96 5.05 -7.81 3.43
C ASP A 96 4.59 -6.36 3.28
N PHE A 97 3.65 -5.91 4.13
CA PHE A 97 3.20 -4.53 4.17
C PHE A 97 4.34 -3.56 4.50
N LEU A 98 5.19 -3.89 5.47
CA LEU A 98 6.34 -3.05 5.83
C LEU A 98 7.40 -2.99 4.72
N VAL A 99 7.59 -4.06 3.95
CA VAL A 99 8.47 -4.09 2.78
C VAL A 99 7.93 -3.19 1.66
N GLU A 100 6.63 -3.27 1.38
CA GLU A 100 5.94 -2.39 0.42
C GLU A 100 6.05 -0.93 0.85
N LEU A 101 5.69 -0.62 2.09
CA LEU A 101 5.74 0.73 2.66
C LEU A 101 7.17 1.31 2.58
N ARG A 102 8.18 0.52 2.94
CA ARG A 102 9.60 0.94 2.85
C ARG A 102 10.00 1.23 1.41
N THR A 103 9.56 0.40 0.47
CA THR A 103 9.81 0.58 -0.96
C THR A 103 9.14 1.85 -1.49
N GLN A 104 7.88 2.08 -1.12
CA GLN A 104 7.13 3.28 -1.47
C GLN A 104 7.80 4.53 -0.91
N ALA A 105 8.06 4.58 0.39
CA ALA A 105 8.69 5.72 1.05
C ALA A 105 10.07 6.04 0.45
N ARG A 106 10.88 5.01 0.15
CA ARG A 106 12.16 5.18 -0.55
C ARG A 106 11.95 5.82 -1.93
N ASN A 107 11.01 5.30 -2.71
CA ASN A 107 10.76 5.80 -4.06
C ASN A 107 10.22 7.23 -4.06
N GLU A 108 9.33 7.57 -3.14
CA GLU A 108 8.80 8.93 -2.95
C GLU A 108 9.92 9.90 -2.58
N LEU A 109 10.77 9.55 -1.61
CA LEU A 109 11.92 10.37 -1.21
C LEU A 109 12.88 10.61 -2.39
N ILE A 110 13.23 9.56 -3.13
CA ILE A 110 14.12 9.66 -4.29
C ILE A 110 13.51 10.59 -5.35
N THR A 111 12.21 10.44 -5.64
CA THR A 111 11.50 11.31 -6.60
C THR A 111 11.53 12.78 -6.18
N GLU A 112 11.30 13.05 -4.90
CA GLU A 112 11.37 14.41 -4.36
C GLU A 112 12.78 14.98 -4.44
N LEU A 113 13.80 14.20 -4.10
CA LEU A 113 15.20 14.62 -4.18
C LEU A 113 15.64 14.91 -5.62
N GLU A 114 15.29 14.04 -6.57
CA GLU A 114 15.57 14.28 -7.99
C GLU A 114 14.89 15.57 -8.48
N SER A 115 13.62 15.76 -8.13
CA SER A 115 12.87 16.97 -8.47
C SER A 115 13.59 18.24 -7.95
N ARG A 116 14.00 18.23 -6.67
CA ARG A 116 14.73 19.34 -6.06
C ARG A 116 16.08 19.61 -6.71
N PHE A 117 16.89 18.58 -6.95
CA PHE A 117 18.20 18.77 -7.56
C PHE A 117 18.13 19.21 -9.02
N ASN A 118 17.12 18.75 -9.77
CA ASN A 118 16.85 19.24 -11.12
C ASN A 118 16.45 20.72 -11.08
N GLN A 119 15.53 21.10 -10.20
CA GLN A 119 15.15 22.51 -10.00
C GLN A 119 16.35 23.39 -9.60
N MET A 120 17.22 22.90 -8.73
CA MET A 120 18.46 23.61 -8.36
C MET A 120 19.40 23.78 -9.55
N THR A 121 19.48 22.81 -10.46
CA THR A 121 20.32 22.92 -11.68
C THR A 121 19.83 24.05 -12.59
N GLU A 122 18.54 24.34 -12.59
CA GLU A 122 17.95 25.44 -13.37
C GLU A 122 18.09 26.80 -12.65
N THR A 123 17.92 26.81 -11.33
CA THR A 123 17.76 28.04 -10.54
C THR A 123 19.05 28.58 -9.91
N LEU A 124 20.07 27.73 -9.70
CA LEU A 124 21.32 28.16 -9.08
C LEU A 124 22.22 28.97 -10.03
N PRO A 125 23.13 29.80 -9.47
CA PRO A 125 24.25 30.38 -10.21
C PRO A 125 25.05 29.30 -10.95
N VAL A 126 25.59 29.64 -12.13
CA VAL A 126 26.26 28.69 -13.05
C VAL A 126 27.37 27.89 -12.34
N GLU A 127 28.06 28.51 -11.40
CA GLU A 127 29.16 27.93 -10.63
C GLU A 127 28.71 26.76 -9.74
N LEU A 128 27.43 26.75 -9.32
CA LEU A 128 26.85 25.75 -8.43
C LEU A 128 25.99 24.70 -9.15
N ARG A 129 25.67 24.92 -10.44
CA ARG A 129 24.83 24.01 -11.23
C ARG A 129 25.45 22.63 -11.41
N SER A 130 26.78 22.56 -11.53
CA SER A 130 27.50 21.29 -11.66
C SER A 130 27.34 20.41 -10.41
N GLY A 131 27.32 21.02 -9.22
CA GLY A 131 27.07 20.32 -7.96
C GLY A 131 25.64 19.79 -7.86
N ALA A 132 24.65 20.60 -8.25
CA ALA A 132 23.25 20.17 -8.31
C ALA A 132 23.02 19.03 -9.32
N ALA A 133 23.62 19.13 -10.51
CA ALA A 133 23.57 18.08 -11.52
C ALA A 133 24.24 16.78 -11.04
N GLY A 134 25.37 16.88 -10.33
CA GLY A 134 26.04 15.74 -9.70
C GLY A 134 25.16 15.07 -8.64
N ALA A 135 24.47 15.85 -7.81
CA ALA A 135 23.54 15.33 -6.81
C ALA A 135 22.32 14.63 -7.45
N ALA A 136 21.74 15.21 -8.52
CA ALA A 136 20.67 14.57 -9.29
C ALA A 136 21.13 13.22 -9.90
N ALA A 137 22.33 13.20 -10.49
CA ALA A 137 22.91 11.98 -11.06
C ALA A 137 23.15 10.90 -9.98
N PHE A 138 23.62 11.30 -8.79
CA PHE A 138 23.79 10.39 -7.65
C PHE A 138 22.46 9.77 -7.20
N VAL A 139 21.42 10.58 -7.01
CA VAL A 139 20.10 10.08 -6.60
C VAL A 139 19.52 9.13 -7.66
N SER A 140 19.72 9.42 -8.94
CA SER A 140 19.27 8.54 -10.02
C SER A 140 20.06 7.22 -10.07
N ALA A 141 21.37 7.25 -9.76
CA ALA A 141 22.19 6.05 -9.63
C ALA A 141 21.78 5.21 -8.41
N PHE A 142 21.39 5.86 -7.31
CA PHE A 142 20.85 5.22 -6.11
C PHE A 142 19.53 4.49 -6.43
N ARG A 143 18.63 5.09 -7.21
CA ARG A 143 17.39 4.43 -7.70
C ARG A 143 17.68 3.16 -8.49
N LYS A 144 18.72 3.17 -9.33
CA LYS A 144 19.09 2.04 -10.20
C LYS A 144 19.88 0.94 -9.46
N GLY A 145 20.20 1.12 -8.18
CA GLY A 145 21.03 0.19 -7.42
C GLY A 145 22.49 0.12 -7.89
N ILE A 146 22.96 1.14 -8.63
CA ILE A 146 24.30 1.18 -9.23
C ILE A 146 25.32 1.81 -8.26
N ALA A 147 24.86 2.67 -7.35
CA ALA A 147 25.69 3.22 -6.29
C ALA A 147 25.89 2.13 -5.19
N ARG A 148 27.08 1.54 -5.16
CA ARG A 148 27.60 0.74 -4.03
C ARG A 148 28.76 1.49 -3.38
#